data_AF-A0A1F7P968-F1
#
_entry.id   AF-A0A1F7P968-F1
#
_cell.length_a   1.000
_cell.length_b   1.000
_cell.length_c   1.000
_cell.angle_alpha   90.00
_cell.angle_beta   90.00
_cell.angle_gamma   90.00
#
_symmetry.space_group_name_H-M   'P 1'
#
loop_
_entity.id
_entity.type
_entity.pdbx_description
1 polymer ?
#
loop_
_entity_poly.entity_id
_entity_poly.type
_entity_poly.pdbx_seq_one_letter_code
_entity_poly.pdbx_strand_id
1 'polypeptide(L)'
;MEPDTNKLWTPAEIRASVGKILVESLGADEAGVTDDASLVRDLGAESIDFLDISFKCQQTFGVDVPARLIQARLLEWRGFEILARVVRERHGAPVEAEELKTVAPATIPAMLEHLATRHGVAGARGDDRGLAVALAERLLAELGGMGLEFGDLSVDRLVPHLLESLHSPVVVDEVLNRFTVRALVQYLAGQLRTASRLATGT
;
A
#
# COMPACT_ATOMS: atom_id res chain seq x y z
N MET A 1 -9.98 27.58 -0.38
CA MET A 1 -11.01 27.54 -1.45
C MET A 1 -11.90 26.35 -1.13
N GLU A 2 -13.21 26.54 -1.02
CA GLU A 2 -14.12 25.40 -0.80
C GLU A 2 -14.21 24.58 -2.09
N PRO A 3 -14.21 23.23 -2.01
CA PRO A 3 -14.31 22.39 -3.20
C PRO A 3 -15.64 22.63 -3.90
N ASP A 4 -15.62 22.82 -5.22
CA ASP A 4 -16.83 22.84 -6.02
C ASP A 4 -17.38 21.40 -6.11
N THR A 5 -18.29 21.09 -5.19
CA THR A 5 -18.94 19.79 -5.09
C THR A 5 -19.98 19.55 -6.19
N ASN A 6 -20.34 20.57 -6.97
CA ASN A 6 -21.28 20.46 -8.08
C ASN A 6 -20.62 20.30 -9.45
N LYS A 7 -19.31 20.58 -9.55
CA LYS A 7 -18.55 20.35 -10.77
C LYS A 7 -18.56 18.87 -11.18
N LEU A 8 -18.95 18.62 -12.43
CA LEU A 8 -18.70 17.37 -13.15
C LEU A 8 -17.28 17.40 -13.70
N TRP A 9 -16.51 16.35 -13.42
CA TRP A 9 -15.12 16.23 -13.85
C TRP A 9 -14.98 15.25 -15.00
N THR A 10 -14.22 15.64 -16.02
CA THR A 10 -13.76 14.70 -17.06
C THR A 10 -12.45 14.01 -16.64
N PRO A 11 -12.13 12.81 -17.16
CA PRO A 11 -10.85 12.15 -16.88
C PRO A 11 -9.63 13.03 -17.22
N ALA A 12 -9.70 13.81 -18.30
CA ALA A 12 -8.64 14.73 -18.70
C ALA A 12 -8.45 15.88 -17.69
N GLU A 13 -9.54 16.45 -17.18
CA GLU A 13 -9.46 17.50 -16.14
C GLU A 13 -8.91 16.95 -14.82
N ILE A 14 -9.31 15.74 -14.42
CA ILE A 14 -8.75 15.09 -13.21
C ILE A 14 -7.25 14.95 -13.39
N ARG A 15 -6.80 14.40 -14.52
CA ARG A 15 -5.37 14.20 -14.80
C ARG A 15 -4.58 15.49 -14.80
N ALA A 16 -5.11 16.55 -15.42
CA ALA A 16 -4.47 17.86 -15.47
C ALA A 16 -4.38 18.50 -14.07
N SER A 17 -5.47 18.43 -13.29
CA SER A 17 -5.51 18.94 -11.91
C SER A 17 -4.57 18.17 -10.99
N VAL A 18 -4.52 16.84 -11.09
CA VAL A 18 -3.54 16.02 -10.33
C VAL A 18 -2.12 16.40 -10.71
N GLY A 19 -1.82 16.58 -12.00
CA GLY A 19 -0.49 17.00 -12.45
C GLY A 19 -0.02 18.29 -11.77
N LYS A 20 -0.89 19.31 -11.73
CA LYS A 20 -0.60 20.58 -11.04
C LYS A 20 -0.38 20.40 -9.54
N ILE A 21 -1.24 19.62 -8.89
CA ILE A 21 -1.10 19.31 -7.45
C ILE A 21 0.27 18.69 -7.18
N LEU A 22 0.68 17.70 -7.98
CA LEU A 22 1.96 17.02 -7.81
C LEU A 22 3.16 17.95 -8.05
N VAL A 23 3.15 18.76 -9.12
CA VAL A 23 4.20 19.75 -9.38
C VAL A 23 4.35 20.72 -8.21
N GLU A 24 3.24 21.25 -7.71
CA GLU A 24 3.26 22.23 -6.62
C GLU A 24 3.63 21.61 -5.27
N SER A 25 3.16 20.40 -4.97
CA SER A 25 3.40 19.74 -3.68
C SER A 25 4.79 19.13 -3.59
N LEU A 26 5.33 18.62 -4.70
CA LEU A 26 6.62 17.94 -4.73
C LEU A 26 7.76 18.82 -5.24
N GLY A 27 7.45 19.97 -5.85
CA GLY A 27 8.45 20.75 -6.59
C GLY A 27 9.01 20.00 -7.80
N ALA A 28 8.28 18.99 -8.30
CA ALA A 28 8.70 18.15 -9.42
C ALA A 28 8.61 18.90 -10.75
N ASP A 29 9.45 18.52 -11.73
CA ASP A 29 9.34 19.00 -13.11
C ASP A 29 8.03 18.49 -13.73
N GLU A 30 7.27 19.39 -14.36
CA GLU A 30 6.02 19.06 -15.07
C GLU A 30 6.26 17.97 -16.13
N ALA A 31 7.42 17.97 -16.80
CA ALA A 31 7.77 16.95 -17.77
C ALA A 31 8.01 15.55 -17.13
N GLY A 32 8.36 15.52 -15.84
CA GLY A 32 8.55 14.28 -15.08
C GLY A 32 7.24 13.66 -14.58
N VAL A 33 6.15 14.44 -14.50
CA VAL A 33 4.84 13.96 -14.03
C VAL A 33 4.10 13.20 -15.14
N THR A 34 4.60 12.01 -15.45
CA THR A 34 3.99 11.06 -16.40
C THR A 34 3.04 10.09 -15.69
N ASP A 35 2.14 9.43 -16.42
CA ASP A 35 1.15 8.52 -15.83
C ASP A 35 1.78 7.36 -15.07
N ASP A 36 2.92 6.87 -15.56
CA ASP A 36 3.64 5.73 -14.98
C ASP A 36 4.71 6.13 -13.96
N ALA A 37 4.92 7.44 -13.74
CA ALA A 37 5.83 7.93 -12.72
C ALA A 37 5.36 7.50 -11.33
N SER A 38 6.23 6.80 -10.60
CA SER A 38 6.04 6.49 -9.19
C SER A 38 6.14 7.78 -8.38
N LEU A 39 5.13 8.06 -7.56
CA LEU A 39 5.10 9.23 -6.67
C LEU A 39 6.33 9.27 -5.76
N VAL A 40 6.75 8.12 -5.22
CA VAL A 40 7.91 8.06 -4.30
C VAL A 40 9.23 7.98 -5.08
N ARG A 41 9.46 6.92 -5.85
CA ARG A 41 10.74 6.68 -6.55
C ARG A 41 11.09 7.75 -7.59
N ASP A 42 10.13 8.15 -8.43
CA ASP A 42 10.40 8.99 -9.59
C ASP A 42 10.16 10.48 -9.29
N LEU A 43 9.13 10.79 -8.49
CA LEU A 43 8.78 12.18 -8.12
C LEU A 43 9.28 12.59 -6.73
N GLY A 44 9.90 11.68 -5.97
CA GLY A 44 10.54 12.00 -4.70
C GLY A 44 9.57 12.27 -3.53
N ALA A 45 8.32 11.84 -3.62
CA ALA A 45 7.33 12.10 -2.57
C ALA A 45 7.73 11.47 -1.23
N GLU A 46 7.85 12.32 -0.22
CA GLU A 46 8.07 11.95 1.17
C GLU A 46 6.75 11.86 1.94
N SER A 47 6.83 11.34 3.17
CA SER A 47 5.66 11.13 4.03
C SER A 47 4.82 12.40 4.28
N ILE A 48 5.46 13.58 4.32
CA ILE A 48 4.78 14.86 4.53
C ILE A 48 4.07 15.34 3.26
N ASP A 49 4.62 15.04 2.09
CA ASP A 49 4.07 15.46 0.80
C ASP A 49 2.72 14.83 0.54
N PHE A 50 2.53 13.57 0.98
CA PHE A 50 1.23 12.91 0.90
C PHE A 50 0.14 13.66 1.67
N LEU A 51 0.48 14.35 2.78
CA LEU A 51 -0.49 15.17 3.52
C LEU A 51 -0.89 16.40 2.72
N ASP A 52 0.06 17.07 2.08
CA ASP A 52 -0.24 18.23 1.23
C ASP A 52 -1.03 17.83 -0.03
N ILE A 53 -0.63 16.74 -0.69
CA ILE A 53 -1.36 16.18 -1.84
C ILE A 53 -2.80 15.84 -1.44
N SER A 54 -3.01 15.18 -0.30
CA SER A 54 -4.37 14.86 0.17
C SER A 54 -5.16 16.13 0.46
N PHE A 55 -4.58 17.11 1.14
CA PHE A 55 -5.23 18.38 1.43
C PHE A 55 -5.64 19.12 0.15
N LYS A 56 -4.77 19.19 -0.85
CA LYS A 56 -5.08 19.81 -2.16
C LYS A 56 -6.11 19.01 -2.96
N CYS A 57 -6.08 17.69 -2.89
CA CYS A 57 -7.12 16.84 -3.48
C CYS A 57 -8.47 17.07 -2.81
N GLN A 58 -8.51 17.21 -1.49
CA GLN A 58 -9.72 17.54 -0.75
C GLN A 58 -10.24 18.94 -1.14
N GLN A 59 -9.36 19.94 -1.28
CA GLN A 59 -9.77 21.27 -1.73
C GLN A 59 -10.24 21.32 -3.18
N THR A 60 -9.65 20.51 -4.06
CA THR A 60 -9.93 20.54 -5.50
C THR A 60 -11.13 19.68 -5.84
N PHE A 61 -11.15 18.44 -5.33
CA PHE A 61 -12.13 17.43 -5.69
C PHE A 61 -13.13 17.16 -4.58
N GLY A 62 -12.91 17.60 -3.33
CA GLY A 62 -13.72 17.18 -2.19
C GLY A 62 -13.58 15.70 -1.86
N VAL A 63 -12.43 15.10 -2.21
CA VAL A 63 -12.10 13.69 -1.99
C VAL A 63 -10.85 13.61 -1.11
N ASP A 64 -10.95 12.85 -0.02
CA ASP A 64 -9.80 12.55 0.84
C ASP A 64 -8.99 11.42 0.18
N VAL A 65 -7.72 11.68 -0.08
CA VAL A 65 -6.79 10.64 -0.55
C VAL A 65 -6.30 9.89 0.68
N PRO A 66 -6.15 8.55 0.63
CA PRO A 66 -5.72 7.74 1.79
C PRO A 66 -4.24 7.97 2.19
N ALA A 67 -3.73 9.20 2.09
CA ALA A 67 -2.38 9.62 2.46
C ALA A 67 -1.97 9.20 3.87
N ARG A 68 -2.86 9.37 4.86
CA ARG A 68 -2.59 8.90 6.24
C ARG A 68 -2.44 7.38 6.32
N LEU A 69 -3.18 6.63 5.51
CA LEU A 69 -3.05 5.19 5.43
C LEU A 69 -1.77 4.79 4.69
N ILE A 70 -1.43 5.46 3.58
CA ILE A 70 -0.17 5.25 2.84
C ILE A 70 1.03 5.49 3.78
N GLN A 71 1.01 6.60 4.53
CA GLN A 71 2.01 6.93 5.54
C GLN A 71 2.06 5.90 6.68
N ALA A 72 0.91 5.49 7.22
CA ALA A 72 0.86 4.47 8.28
C ALA A 72 1.38 3.13 7.77
N ARG A 73 1.00 2.71 6.56
CA ARG A 73 1.46 1.44 5.97
C ARG A 73 2.96 1.43 5.68
N LEU A 74 3.52 2.57 5.27
CA LEU A 74 4.96 2.75 5.11
C LEU A 74 5.75 2.53 6.42
N LEU A 75 5.12 2.81 7.56
CA LEU A 75 5.72 2.62 8.89
C LEU A 75 5.40 1.23 9.48
N GLU A 76 4.19 0.72 9.25
CA GLU A 76 3.62 -0.49 9.86
C GLU A 76 4.05 -1.80 9.20
N TRP A 77 4.43 -1.80 7.91
CA TRP A 77 4.85 -3.03 7.23
C TRP A 77 6.20 -3.59 7.73
N ARG A 78 6.86 -2.88 8.64
CA ARG A 78 7.97 -3.40 9.47
C ARG A 78 7.50 -4.08 10.76
N GLY A 79 6.20 -4.10 11.02
CA GLY A 79 5.59 -4.64 12.23
C GLY A 79 5.24 -6.11 12.10
N PHE A 80 5.41 -6.83 13.20
CA PHE A 80 5.04 -8.24 13.31
C PHE A 80 3.53 -8.46 13.51
N GLU A 81 2.69 -7.42 13.44
CA GLU A 81 1.25 -7.50 13.71
C GLU A 81 0.50 -8.35 12.68
N ILE A 82 0.75 -8.07 11.40
CA ILE A 82 0.17 -8.86 10.30
C ILE A 82 0.69 -10.30 10.39
N LEU A 83 1.98 -10.48 10.70
CA LEU A 83 2.57 -11.81 10.87
C LEU A 83 1.93 -12.60 12.02
N ALA A 84 1.84 -12.00 13.21
CA ALA A 84 1.24 -12.61 14.38
C ALA A 84 -0.21 -13.01 14.11
N ARG A 85 -0.96 -12.12 13.44
CA ARG A 85 -2.33 -12.40 13.02
C ARG A 85 -2.41 -13.59 12.06
N VAL A 86 -1.63 -13.59 10.99
CA VAL A 86 -1.64 -14.69 10.01
C VAL A 86 -1.22 -16.01 10.67
N VAL A 87 -0.23 -15.98 11.56
CA VAL A 87 0.19 -17.15 12.33
C VAL A 87 -0.94 -17.67 13.22
N ARG A 88 -1.63 -16.79 13.97
CA ARG A 88 -2.78 -17.16 14.81
C ARG A 88 -3.88 -17.83 13.98
N GLU A 89 -4.26 -17.19 12.86
CA GLU A 89 -5.32 -17.67 11.97
C GLU A 89 -4.95 -19.00 11.30
N ARG A 90 -3.68 -19.16 10.88
CA ARG A 90 -3.21 -20.32 10.12
C ARG A 90 -2.84 -21.52 10.98
N HIS A 91 -2.22 -21.27 12.12
CA HIS A 91 -1.59 -22.30 12.94
C HIS A 91 -2.20 -22.46 14.33
N GLY A 92 -3.17 -21.61 14.70
CA GLY A 92 -3.80 -21.64 16.02
C GLY A 92 -2.86 -21.29 17.18
N ALA A 93 -1.68 -20.75 16.89
CA ALA A 93 -0.68 -20.40 17.90
C ALA A 93 -1.01 -19.05 18.53
N PRO A 94 -1.12 -18.91 19.87
CA PRO A 94 -1.40 -17.63 20.53
C PRO A 94 -0.13 -16.76 20.58
N VAL A 95 0.34 -16.33 19.41
CA VAL A 95 1.54 -15.50 19.28
C VAL A 95 1.18 -14.02 19.20
N GLU A 96 1.98 -13.20 19.87
CA GLU A 96 1.91 -11.74 19.83
C GLU A 96 3.08 -11.16 19.02
N ALA A 97 2.90 -9.96 18.45
CA ALA A 97 3.91 -9.30 17.64
C ALA A 97 5.23 -9.07 18.41
N GLU A 98 5.15 -8.75 19.71
CA GLU A 98 6.33 -8.58 20.58
C GLU A 98 7.15 -9.87 20.72
N GLU A 99 6.51 -11.03 20.66
CA GLU A 99 7.23 -12.29 20.72
C GLU A 99 8.03 -12.52 19.44
N LEU A 100 7.42 -12.27 18.28
CA LEU A 100 8.06 -12.47 16.97
C LEU A 100 9.26 -11.53 16.76
N LYS A 101 9.24 -10.33 17.38
CA LYS A 101 10.40 -9.41 17.40
C LYS A 101 11.66 -10.02 18.00
N THR A 102 11.52 -11.01 18.88
CA THR A 102 12.65 -11.66 19.56
C THR A 102 13.29 -12.78 18.73
N VAL A 103 12.66 -13.19 17.63
CA VAL A 103 13.11 -14.30 16.80
C VAL A 103 14.18 -13.83 15.81
N ALA A 104 15.37 -14.44 15.89
CA ALA A 104 16.48 -14.18 14.98
C ALA A 104 16.94 -15.48 14.29
N PRO A 105 17.17 -15.47 12.97
CA PRO A 105 16.98 -14.35 12.03
C PRO A 105 15.49 -14.09 11.74
N ALA A 106 15.15 -12.86 11.30
CA ALA A 106 13.77 -12.46 10.97
C ALA A 106 13.29 -13.06 9.63
N THR A 107 13.14 -14.37 9.62
CA THR A 107 12.81 -15.19 8.45
C THR A 107 11.65 -16.10 8.79
N ILE A 108 10.83 -16.43 7.79
CA ILE A 108 9.70 -17.34 7.95
C ILE A 108 10.10 -18.68 8.61
N PRO A 109 11.17 -19.36 8.19
CA PRO A 109 11.58 -20.62 8.82
C PRO A 109 11.90 -20.49 10.31
N ALA A 110 12.58 -19.41 10.71
CA ALA A 110 12.91 -19.17 12.12
C ALA A 110 11.65 -18.90 12.96
N MET A 111 10.67 -18.18 12.40
CA MET A 111 9.39 -17.93 13.07
C MET A 111 8.62 -19.24 13.27
N LEU A 112 8.55 -20.07 12.23
CA LEU A 112 7.87 -21.37 12.30
C LEU A 112 8.54 -22.33 13.29
N GLU A 113 9.87 -22.35 13.35
CA GLU A 113 10.62 -23.14 14.34
C GLU A 113 10.36 -22.63 15.77
N HIS A 114 10.34 -21.31 15.97
CA HIS A 114 9.99 -20.70 17.25
C HIS A 114 8.56 -21.06 17.69
N LEU A 115 7.60 -21.04 16.78
CA LEU A 115 6.22 -21.45 17.07
C LEU A 115 6.11 -22.93 17.43
N ALA A 116 6.82 -23.80 16.70
CA ALA A 116 6.84 -25.23 16.96
C ALA A 116 7.44 -25.56 18.33
N THR A 117 8.49 -24.85 18.73
CA THR A 117 9.19 -25.08 20.01
C THR A 117 8.48 -24.44 21.20
N ARG A 118 8.02 -23.20 21.07
CA ARG A 118 7.44 -22.43 22.18
C ARG A 118 5.95 -22.71 22.41
N HIS A 119 5.19 -22.93 21.34
CA HIS A 119 3.74 -23.13 21.39
C HIS A 119 3.31 -24.56 21.08
N GLY A 120 4.26 -25.48 20.83
CA GLY A 120 3.96 -26.90 20.57
C GLY A 120 3.26 -27.16 19.23
N VAL A 121 3.36 -26.22 18.29
CA VAL A 121 2.63 -26.26 17.01
C VAL A 121 3.43 -27.06 15.98
N ALA A 122 3.30 -28.39 16.03
CA ALA A 122 4.05 -29.28 15.13
C ALA A 122 3.77 -29.01 13.64
N GLY A 123 2.55 -28.59 13.30
CA GLY A 123 2.15 -28.24 11.93
C GLY A 123 2.74 -26.93 11.39
N ALA A 124 3.50 -26.19 12.19
CA ALA A 124 4.22 -25.00 11.74
C ALA A 124 5.51 -25.36 10.97
N ARG A 125 6.19 -26.46 11.35
CA ARG A 125 7.48 -26.84 10.73
C ARG A 125 7.30 -27.13 9.24
N GLY A 126 8.04 -26.42 8.41
CA GLY A 126 8.07 -26.64 6.95
C GLY A 126 6.90 -26.02 6.18
N ASP A 127 6.02 -25.25 6.84
CA ASP A 127 4.94 -24.51 6.17
C ASP A 127 5.39 -23.12 5.68
N ASP A 128 6.64 -23.01 5.25
CA ASP A 128 7.29 -21.74 4.92
C ASP A 128 6.56 -21.02 3.77
N ARG A 129 6.32 -21.75 2.68
CA ARG A 129 5.60 -21.22 1.52
C ARG A 129 4.15 -20.90 1.84
N GLY A 130 3.50 -21.72 2.66
CA GLY A 130 2.11 -21.51 3.03
C GLY A 130 1.93 -20.27 3.90
N LEU A 131 2.82 -20.05 4.85
CA LEU A 131 2.86 -18.82 5.63
C LEU A 131 3.18 -17.60 4.74
N ALA A 132 4.14 -17.71 3.82
CA ALA A 132 4.47 -16.65 2.87
C ALA A 132 3.28 -16.26 1.98
N VAL A 133 2.55 -17.25 1.45
CA VAL A 133 1.34 -17.03 0.64
C VAL A 133 0.26 -16.32 1.46
N ALA A 134 -0.02 -16.81 2.66
CA ALA A 134 -1.03 -16.20 3.53
C ALA A 134 -0.68 -14.75 3.91
N LEU A 135 0.60 -14.46 4.12
CA LEU A 135 1.08 -13.09 4.32
C LEU A 135 0.88 -12.22 3.08
N ALA A 136 1.27 -12.72 1.90
CA ALA A 136 1.11 -11.98 0.65
C ALA A 136 -0.37 -11.70 0.35
N GLU A 137 -1.25 -12.69 0.46
CA GLU A 137 -2.69 -12.54 0.29
C GLU A 137 -3.25 -11.50 1.27
N ARG A 138 -2.78 -11.54 2.52
CA ARG A 138 -3.22 -10.60 3.54
C ARG A 138 -2.79 -9.17 3.23
N LEU A 139 -1.53 -8.98 2.84
CA LEU A 139 -1.00 -7.68 2.43
C LEU A 139 -1.78 -7.13 1.24
N LEU A 140 -2.02 -7.95 0.22
CA LEU A 140 -2.78 -7.58 -0.97
C LEU A 140 -4.24 -7.24 -0.67
N ALA A 141 -4.91 -7.99 0.22
CA ALA A 141 -6.27 -7.69 0.64
C ALA A 141 -6.35 -6.32 1.35
N GLU A 142 -5.37 -6.01 2.18
CA GLU A 142 -5.29 -4.72 2.86
C GLU A 142 -4.99 -3.57 1.89
N LEU A 143 -4.19 -3.83 0.85
CA LEU A 143 -3.98 -2.88 -0.24
C LEU A 143 -5.25 -2.66 -1.08
N GLY A 144 -5.92 -3.74 -1.49
CA GLY A 144 -7.14 -3.69 -2.30
C GLY A 144 -8.28 -2.93 -1.61
N GLY A 145 -8.34 -2.96 -0.28
CA GLY A 145 -9.28 -2.18 0.52
C GLY A 145 -9.12 -0.65 0.39
N MET A 146 -8.00 -0.17 -0.14
CA MET A 146 -7.76 1.27 -0.34
C MET A 146 -8.40 1.82 -1.61
N GLY A 147 -8.85 0.97 -2.52
CA GLY A 147 -9.38 1.39 -3.83
C GLY A 147 -8.33 1.96 -4.78
N LEU A 148 -7.04 1.84 -4.46
CA LEU A 148 -5.92 2.15 -5.35
C LEU A 148 -5.55 0.90 -6.16
N GLU A 149 -5.29 1.09 -7.45
CA GLU A 149 -4.82 0.02 -8.32
C GLU A 149 -3.30 -0.14 -8.18
N PHE A 150 -2.85 -1.32 -7.76
CA PHE A 150 -1.43 -1.65 -7.58
C PHE A 150 -0.86 -2.45 -8.77
N GLY A 151 -1.39 -2.23 -9.97
CA GLY A 151 -0.88 -2.85 -11.20
C GLY A 151 -0.82 -4.38 -11.15
N ASP A 152 0.37 -4.94 -11.42
CA ASP A 152 0.64 -6.38 -11.48
C ASP A 152 1.07 -7.02 -10.15
N LEU A 153 0.94 -6.28 -9.04
CA LEU A 153 1.25 -6.80 -7.72
C LEU A 153 0.39 -8.02 -7.41
N SER A 154 1.04 -9.12 -7.07
CA SER A 154 0.39 -10.42 -6.92
C SER A 154 1.11 -11.28 -5.90
N VAL A 155 0.43 -12.32 -5.42
CA VAL A 155 1.00 -13.30 -4.48
C VAL A 155 2.29 -13.88 -5.03
N ASP A 156 2.31 -14.26 -6.31
CA ASP A 156 3.47 -14.86 -6.96
C ASP A 156 4.70 -13.94 -7.01
N ARG A 157 4.49 -12.61 -7.01
CA ARG A 157 5.57 -11.63 -6.95
C ARG A 157 6.06 -11.36 -5.53
N LEU A 158 5.15 -11.38 -4.54
CA LEU A 158 5.49 -11.08 -3.16
C LEU A 158 6.13 -12.26 -2.42
N VAL A 159 5.67 -13.49 -2.68
CA VAL A 159 6.11 -14.70 -1.97
C VAL A 159 7.63 -14.92 -2.02
N PRO A 160 8.32 -14.78 -3.17
CA PRO A 160 9.78 -14.95 -3.21
C PRO A 160 10.52 -14.00 -2.25
N HIS A 161 10.08 -12.74 -2.16
CA HIS A 161 10.69 -11.74 -1.28
C HIS A 161 10.41 -12.01 0.20
N LEU A 162 9.18 -12.45 0.52
CA LEU A 162 8.79 -12.79 1.90
C LEU A 162 9.55 -14.02 2.43
N LEU A 163 9.88 -14.97 1.56
CA LEU A 163 10.68 -16.15 1.92
C LEU A 163 12.15 -15.79 2.19
N GLU A 164 12.68 -14.78 1.52
CA GLU A 164 14.05 -14.32 1.72
C GLU A 164 14.22 -13.55 3.03
N SER A 165 13.30 -12.62 3.34
CA SER A 165 13.34 -11.85 4.58
C SER A 165 11.99 -11.19 4.89
N LEU A 166 11.54 -11.30 6.14
CA LEU A 166 10.29 -10.66 6.61
C LEU A 166 10.41 -9.14 6.77
N HIS A 167 11.62 -8.61 6.84
CA HIS A 167 11.90 -7.17 6.89
C HIS A 167 12.43 -6.64 5.55
N SER A 168 12.23 -7.38 4.45
CA SER A 168 12.84 -6.99 3.19
C SER A 168 12.29 -5.62 2.74
N PRO A 169 13.13 -4.58 2.63
CA PRO A 169 12.71 -3.30 2.05
C PRO A 169 12.13 -3.50 0.65
N VAL A 170 12.47 -4.61 -0.02
CA VAL A 170 11.98 -4.98 -1.35
C VAL A 170 10.46 -5.10 -1.41
N VAL A 171 9.77 -5.65 -0.40
CA VAL A 171 8.30 -5.75 -0.42
C VAL A 171 7.66 -4.37 -0.32
N VAL A 172 8.23 -3.50 0.52
CA VAL A 172 7.78 -2.11 0.66
C VAL A 172 8.05 -1.36 -0.64
N ASP A 173 9.25 -1.48 -1.19
CA ASP A 173 9.65 -0.85 -2.44
C ASP A 173 8.77 -1.31 -3.60
N GLU A 174 8.46 -2.61 -3.69
CA GLU A 174 7.62 -3.16 -4.75
C GLU A 174 6.22 -2.54 -4.72
N VAL A 175 5.68 -2.30 -3.54
CA VAL A 175 4.37 -1.65 -3.37
C VAL A 175 4.45 -0.15 -3.59
N LEU A 176 5.50 0.50 -3.08
CA LEU A 176 5.76 1.93 -3.28
C LEU A 176 5.88 2.30 -4.75
N ASN A 177 6.60 1.47 -5.51
CA ASN A 177 6.81 1.63 -6.95
C ASN A 177 5.51 1.59 -7.77
N ARG A 178 4.39 1.16 -7.16
CA ARG A 178 3.08 1.06 -7.81
C ARG A 178 2.12 2.16 -7.40
N PHE A 179 2.51 3.05 -6.49
CA PHE A 179 1.83 4.32 -6.30
C PHE A 179 2.24 5.28 -7.42
N THR A 180 1.59 5.15 -8.58
CA THR A 180 1.85 5.99 -9.75
C THR A 180 0.89 7.17 -9.83
N VAL A 181 1.23 8.16 -10.67
CA VAL A 181 0.30 9.25 -11.02
C VAL A 181 -1.02 8.68 -11.55
N ARG A 182 -0.97 7.64 -12.40
CA ARG A 182 -2.15 6.94 -12.92
C ARG A 182 -3.00 6.37 -11.80
N ALA A 183 -2.41 5.67 -10.83
CA ALA A 183 -3.14 5.07 -9.72
C ALA A 183 -3.90 6.14 -8.91
N LEU A 184 -3.27 7.29 -8.65
CA LEU A 184 -3.91 8.42 -7.96
C LEU A 184 -5.06 9.01 -8.78
N VAL A 185 -4.88 9.19 -10.09
CA VAL A 185 -5.92 9.71 -11.00
C VAL A 185 -7.11 8.75 -11.07
N GLN A 186 -6.86 7.44 -11.20
CA GLN A 186 -7.91 6.42 -11.24
C GLN A 186 -8.68 6.35 -9.92
N TYR A 187 -7.98 6.47 -8.79
CA TYR A 187 -8.62 6.55 -7.48
C TYR A 187 -9.57 7.73 -7.38
N LEU A 188 -9.10 8.94 -7.71
CA LEU A 188 -9.93 10.15 -7.69
C LEU A 188 -11.12 10.03 -8.65
N ALA A 189 -10.90 9.51 -9.85
CA ALA A 189 -11.99 9.25 -10.80
C ALA A 189 -13.01 8.24 -10.26
N GLY A 190 -12.56 7.19 -9.56
CA GLY A 190 -13.42 6.24 -8.87
C GLY A 190 -14.28 6.89 -7.78
N GLN A 191 -13.66 7.71 -6.93
CA GLN A 191 -14.36 8.43 -5.86
C GLN A 191 -15.39 9.42 -6.43
N LEU A 192 -15.01 10.19 -7.46
CA LEU A 192 -15.93 11.12 -8.14
C LEU A 192 -17.06 10.37 -8.84
N ARG A 193 -16.82 9.19 -9.40
CA ARG A 193 -17.87 8.35 -9.99
C ARG A 193 -18.89 7.90 -8.94
N THR A 194 -18.42 7.41 -7.79
CA THR A 194 -19.29 7.04 -6.66
C THR A 194 -20.13 8.24 -6.17
N ALA A 195 -19.55 9.44 -6.22
CA ALA A 195 -20.25 10.68 -5.90
C ALA A 195 -21.12 11.24 -7.05
N SER A 196 -21.27 10.54 -8.18
CA SER A 196 -21.96 11.02 -9.39
C SER A 196 -21.42 12.36 -9.94
N ARG A 197 -20.13 12.62 -9.69
CA ARG A 197 -19.39 13.84 -10.10
C ARG A 197 -18.37 13.57 -11.21
N LEU A 198 -18.33 12.36 -11.74
CA LEU A 198 -17.55 12.04 -12.94
C LEU A 198 -18.45 12.14 -14.17
N ALA A 199 -18.07 12.97 -15.14
CA ALA A 199 -18.73 13.01 -16.43
C ALA A 199 -18.59 11.63 -17.10
N THR A 200 -19.71 10.97 -17.35
CA THR A 200 -19.79 9.83 -18.26
C THR A 200 -19.55 10.36 -19.66
N GLY A 201 -18.31 10.20 -20.16
CA GLY A 201 -17.93 10.72 -21.46
C GLY A 201 -18.88 10.25 -22.57
N THR A 202 -19.25 11.18 -23.45
CA THR A 202 -19.42 10.91 -24.89
C THR A 202 -18.07 10.72 -25.55
#